data_AF-A0A0F9BJY7-F1
#
_entry.id   AF-A0A0F9BJY7-F1
#
_cell.length_a   1.000
_cell.length_b   1.000
_cell.length_c   1.000
_cell.angle_alpha   90.00
_cell.angle_beta   90.00
_cell.angle_gamma   90.00
#
_symmetry.space_group_name_H-M   'P 1'
#
loop_
_entity.id
_entity.type
_entity.pdbx_description
1 polymer ?
#
loop_
_entity_poly.entity_id
_entity_poly.type
_entity_poly.pdbx_seq_one_letter_code
_entity_poly.pdbx_strand_id
1 'polypeptide(L)'
;MEKRLKKYIDILEQRRALYELRSKTLENTDTKVSASMLFHDLQDEINTIITELREFVKREDSPVLRYKVVFQGDLPRTHKKVLAAHKIGEYDAIKYFGTLEVALTWIEENIDPDCEDDRIIIYEVFSSGHRKPVWHFSGWHWGFSEVDGYDIEQGCLLDHDKCWYGELMEDY
;
A
#
# COMPACT_ATOMS: atom_id res chain seq x y z
N MET A 1 -7.38 1.06 4.60
CA MET A 1 -8.48 0.81 3.64
C MET A 1 -9.17 -0.52 3.90
N GLU A 2 -8.39 -1.59 4.07
CA GLU A 2 -8.81 -2.95 4.41
C GLU A 2 -9.82 -3.08 5.58
N LYS A 3 -9.60 -2.39 6.71
CA LYS A 3 -10.54 -2.41 7.87
C LYS A 3 -11.93 -1.87 7.53
N ARG A 4 -12.03 -0.91 6.59
CA ARG A 4 -13.32 -0.39 6.09
C ARG A 4 -13.97 -1.41 5.15
N LEU A 5 -13.21 -2.02 4.24
CA LEU A 5 -13.70 -3.05 3.32
C LEU A 5 -14.23 -4.28 4.06
N LYS A 6 -13.51 -4.77 5.07
CA LYS A 6 -13.97 -5.88 5.94
C LYS A 6 -15.31 -5.54 6.62
N LYS A 7 -15.45 -4.32 7.16
CA LYS A 7 -16.71 -3.84 7.74
C LYS A 7 -17.84 -3.75 6.70
N TYR A 8 -17.54 -3.38 5.45
CA TYR A 8 -18.53 -3.36 4.37
C TYR A 8 -18.99 -4.76 3.98
N ILE A 9 -18.07 -5.74 3.92
CA ILE A 9 -18.40 -7.15 3.67
C ILE A 9 -19.33 -7.66 4.78
N ASP A 10 -19.04 -7.38 6.05
CA ASP A 10 -19.90 -7.79 7.18
C ASP A 10 -21.34 -7.23 7.04
N ILE A 11 -21.47 -5.96 6.64
CA ILE A 11 -22.79 -5.32 6.43
C ILE A 11 -23.55 -5.98 5.28
N LEU A 12 -22.85 -6.34 4.19
CA LEU A 12 -23.46 -7.03 3.04
C LEU A 12 -23.90 -8.45 3.40
N GLU A 13 -23.11 -9.17 4.20
CA GLU A 13 -23.48 -10.50 4.71
C GLU A 13 -24.74 -10.44 5.60
N GLN A 14 -24.83 -9.42 6.47
CA GLN A 14 -26.03 -9.19 7.28
C GLN A 14 -27.26 -8.90 6.42
N ARG A 15 -27.11 -8.09 5.37
CA ARG A 15 -28.21 -7.79 4.43
C ARG A 15 -28.65 -9.01 3.63
N ARG A 16 -27.70 -9.84 3.19
CA ARG A 16 -27.98 -11.13 2.52
C ARG A 16 -28.84 -12.04 3.40
N ALA A 17 -28.45 -12.19 4.67
CA ALA A 17 -29.17 -13.02 5.64
C ALA A 17 -30.59 -12.49 5.90
N LEU A 18 -30.77 -11.17 5.95
CA LEU A 18 -32.07 -10.54 6.09
C LEU A 18 -32.99 -10.82 4.88
N TYR A 19 -32.47 -10.76 3.66
CA TYR A 19 -33.24 -11.07 2.46
C TYR A 19 -33.60 -12.55 2.35
N GLU A 20 -32.71 -13.44 2.81
CA GLU A 20 -33.02 -14.88 2.90
C GLU A 20 -34.23 -15.14 3.81
N LEU A 21 -34.22 -14.53 4.99
CA LEU A 21 -35.28 -14.66 5.98
C LEU A 21 -36.61 -14.13 5.44
N ARG A 22 -36.57 -12.98 4.73
CA ARG A 22 -37.75 -12.37 4.13
C ARG A 22 -38.32 -13.20 2.98
N SER A 23 -37.48 -13.77 2.11
CA SER A 23 -37.95 -14.68 1.05
C SER A 23 -38.66 -15.90 1.65
N LYS A 24 -38.02 -16.60 2.59
CA LYS A 24 -38.60 -17.78 3.28
C LYS A 24 -39.90 -17.47 4.02
N THR A 25 -40.02 -16.28 4.60
CA THR A 25 -41.26 -15.85 5.27
C THR A 25 -42.40 -15.62 4.28
N LEU A 26 -42.08 -15.14 3.08
CA LEU A 26 -43.06 -14.83 2.04
C LEU A 26 -43.49 -16.06 1.24
N GLU A 27 -42.62 -17.03 1.04
CA GLU A 27 -42.96 -18.35 0.46
C GLU A 27 -44.03 -19.08 1.28
N ASN A 28 -44.09 -18.85 2.60
CA ASN A 28 -45.10 -19.41 3.49
C ASN A 28 -46.45 -18.65 3.48
N THR A 29 -46.60 -17.62 2.63
CA THR A 29 -47.85 -16.87 2.48
C THR A 29 -48.35 -16.93 1.03
N ASP A 30 -49.54 -17.51 0.84
CA ASP A 30 -50.15 -17.92 -0.44
C ASP A 30 -50.30 -16.84 -1.56
N THR A 31 -49.82 -15.61 -1.37
CA THR A 31 -50.10 -14.49 -2.29
C THR A 31 -48.89 -13.60 -2.66
N LYS A 32 -47.64 -13.97 -2.33
CA LYS A 32 -46.50 -13.04 -2.50
C LYS A 32 -45.29 -13.59 -3.27
N VAL A 33 -45.54 -14.43 -4.27
CA VAL A 33 -44.51 -15.00 -5.17
C VAL A 33 -43.60 -13.91 -5.77
N SER A 34 -44.15 -12.78 -6.23
CA SER A 34 -43.36 -11.69 -6.83
C SER A 34 -42.40 -11.01 -5.85
N ALA A 35 -42.74 -10.94 -4.56
CA ALA A 35 -41.87 -10.34 -3.55
C ALA A 35 -40.74 -11.30 -3.15
N SER A 36 -41.01 -12.60 -3.09
CA SER A 36 -39.98 -13.63 -2.88
C SER A 36 -38.96 -13.64 -4.02
N MET A 37 -39.42 -13.58 -5.29
CA MET A 37 -38.52 -13.48 -6.45
C MET A 37 -37.59 -12.25 -6.38
N LEU A 38 -38.13 -11.08 -6.03
CA LEU A 38 -37.30 -9.87 -5.85
C LEU A 38 -36.23 -10.02 -4.76
N PHE A 39 -36.52 -10.74 -3.66
CA PHE A 39 -35.50 -10.99 -2.64
C PHE A 39 -34.44 -11.98 -3.09
N HIS A 40 -34.78 -12.96 -3.93
CA HIS A 40 -33.80 -13.84 -4.56
C HIS A 40 -32.85 -13.07 -5.48
N ASP A 41 -33.38 -12.23 -6.38
CA ASP A 41 -32.56 -11.43 -7.28
C ASP A 41 -31.58 -10.52 -6.51
N LEU A 42 -32.06 -9.87 -5.44
CA LEU A 42 -31.21 -9.06 -4.56
C LEU A 42 -30.15 -9.86 -3.81
N GLN A 43 -30.42 -11.13 -3.47
CA GLN A 43 -29.41 -12.00 -2.86
C GLN A 43 -28.29 -12.33 -3.86
N ASP A 44 -28.65 -12.61 -5.10
CA ASP A 44 -27.69 -12.95 -6.15
C ASP A 44 -26.78 -11.76 -6.49
N GLU A 45 -27.33 -10.54 -6.55
CA GLU A 45 -26.54 -9.32 -6.69
C GLU A 45 -25.58 -9.12 -5.52
N ILE A 46 -26.06 -9.29 -4.27
CA ILE A 46 -25.20 -9.16 -3.08
C ILE A 46 -24.11 -10.25 -3.07
N ASN A 47 -24.41 -11.48 -3.46
CA ASN A 47 -23.42 -12.55 -3.55
C ASN A 47 -22.35 -12.23 -4.58
N THR A 48 -22.74 -11.64 -5.72
CA THR A 48 -21.81 -11.17 -6.75
C THR A 48 -20.88 -10.10 -6.19
N ILE A 49 -21.43 -9.07 -5.54
CA ILE A 49 -20.65 -7.99 -4.93
C ILE A 49 -19.70 -8.52 -3.84
N ILE A 50 -20.17 -9.42 -2.96
CA ILE A 50 -19.31 -10.03 -1.92
C ILE A 50 -18.16 -10.80 -2.56
N THR A 51 -18.42 -11.52 -3.65
CA THR A 51 -17.40 -12.30 -4.36
C THR A 51 -16.35 -11.37 -4.98
N GLU A 52 -16.77 -10.34 -5.69
CA GLU A 52 -15.88 -9.33 -6.28
C GLU A 52 -15.04 -8.61 -5.23
N LEU A 53 -15.63 -8.22 -4.09
CA LEU A 53 -14.90 -7.57 -3.00
C LEU A 53 -13.88 -8.52 -2.35
N ARG A 54 -14.23 -9.79 -2.18
CA ARG A 54 -13.28 -10.80 -1.65
C ARG A 54 -12.13 -11.06 -2.62
N GLU A 55 -12.41 -11.10 -3.93
CA GLU A 55 -11.35 -11.18 -4.93
C GLU A 55 -10.47 -9.93 -4.93
N PHE A 56 -11.06 -8.74 -4.79
CA PHE A 56 -10.31 -7.50 -4.70
C PHE A 56 -9.35 -7.49 -3.50
N VAL A 57 -9.83 -7.90 -2.32
CA VAL A 57 -8.99 -8.05 -1.11
C VAL A 57 -7.88 -9.07 -1.34
N LYS A 58 -8.17 -10.22 -1.95
CA LYS A 58 -7.14 -11.22 -2.31
C LYS A 58 -6.12 -10.71 -3.34
N ARG A 59 -6.54 -9.80 -4.25
CA ARG A 59 -5.65 -9.17 -5.25
C ARG A 59 -4.80 -8.04 -4.63
N GLU A 60 -5.24 -7.40 -3.57
CA GLU A 60 -4.36 -6.58 -2.73
C GLU A 60 -3.29 -7.44 -2.04
N ASP A 61 -3.63 -8.67 -1.63
CA ASP A 61 -2.68 -9.67 -1.10
C ASP A 61 -1.83 -10.39 -2.18
N SER A 62 -1.83 -9.89 -3.42
CA SER A 62 -1.09 -10.47 -4.56
C SER A 62 0.43 -10.21 -4.45
N PRO A 63 1.31 -11.10 -4.92
CA PRO A 63 2.76 -11.00 -4.70
C PRO A 63 3.30 -9.66 -5.18
N VAL A 64 4.07 -9.01 -4.31
CA VAL A 64 4.82 -7.79 -4.60
C VAL A 64 5.55 -7.97 -5.93
N LEU A 65 5.24 -7.14 -6.92
CA LEU A 65 5.86 -7.26 -8.24
C LEU A 65 7.25 -6.66 -8.25
N ARG A 66 7.45 -5.59 -7.46
CA ARG A 66 8.68 -4.80 -7.41
C ARG A 66 8.67 -3.84 -6.23
N TYR A 67 9.86 -3.42 -5.85
CA TYR A 67 10.11 -2.35 -4.90
C TYR A 67 10.43 -1.07 -5.66
N LYS A 68 9.73 0.02 -5.36
CA LYS A 68 9.93 1.34 -5.96
C LYS A 68 10.62 2.25 -4.97
N VAL A 69 11.80 2.75 -5.29
CA VAL A 69 12.50 3.77 -4.51
C VAL A 69 12.17 5.15 -5.06
N VAL A 70 11.83 6.08 -4.18
CA VAL A 70 11.54 7.50 -4.46
C VAL A 70 12.47 8.36 -3.62
N PHE A 71 13.06 9.36 -4.27
CA PHE A 71 13.91 10.37 -3.62
C PHE A 71 13.23 11.73 -3.65
N GLN A 72 13.21 12.41 -2.49
CA GLN A 72 12.67 13.73 -2.29
C GLN A 72 13.69 14.57 -1.52
N GLY A 73 14.19 15.66 -2.09
CA GLY A 73 15.21 16.50 -1.44
C GLY A 73 16.14 17.18 -2.44
N ASP A 74 17.01 18.05 -1.91
CA ASP A 74 17.99 18.84 -2.66
C ASP A 74 19.32 18.06 -2.80
N LEU A 75 19.24 16.83 -3.33
CA LEU A 75 20.38 15.94 -3.52
C LEU A 75 21.61 16.72 -4.07
N PRO A 76 22.74 16.74 -3.34
CA PRO A 76 23.89 17.52 -3.74
C PRO A 76 24.38 17.11 -5.13
N ARG A 77 24.98 18.07 -5.85
CA ARG A 77 25.46 17.97 -7.24
C ARG A 77 26.38 16.77 -7.53
N THR A 78 26.91 16.09 -6.50
CA THR A 78 27.70 14.85 -6.59
C THR A 78 26.90 13.65 -7.12
N HIS A 79 25.60 13.54 -6.81
CA HIS A 79 24.74 12.42 -7.24
C HIS A 79 24.05 12.67 -8.59
N LYS A 80 24.06 13.91 -9.10
CA LYS A 80 23.54 14.23 -10.44
C LYS A 80 24.22 13.41 -11.54
N LYS A 81 25.47 12.97 -11.38
CA LYS A 81 26.14 12.11 -12.38
C LYS A 81 25.58 10.69 -12.44
N VAL A 82 25.29 10.06 -11.30
CA VAL A 82 24.77 8.67 -11.23
C VAL A 82 23.31 8.62 -11.70
N LEU A 83 22.51 9.61 -11.31
CA LEU A 83 21.10 9.73 -11.69
C LEU A 83 20.91 10.24 -13.14
N ALA A 84 21.78 11.15 -13.63
CA ALA A 84 21.73 11.61 -15.03
C ALA A 84 22.22 10.56 -16.03
N ALA A 85 23.17 9.69 -15.65
CA ALA A 85 23.60 8.57 -16.51
C ALA A 85 22.44 7.59 -16.82
N HIS A 86 21.40 7.56 -15.98
CA HIS A 86 20.24 6.68 -16.11
C HIS A 86 19.00 7.35 -16.71
N LYS A 87 19.10 8.58 -17.27
CA LYS A 87 17.96 9.34 -17.84
C LYS A 87 16.78 9.44 -16.86
N ILE A 88 17.07 9.78 -15.62
CA ILE A 88 16.03 10.04 -14.63
C ILE A 88 15.72 11.54 -14.70
N GLY A 89 14.51 11.86 -15.18
CA GLY A 89 14.04 13.22 -15.37
C GLY A 89 14.06 14.03 -14.07
N GLU A 90 14.22 15.33 -14.22
CA GLU A 90 14.16 16.30 -13.13
C GLU A 90 12.89 16.11 -12.28
N TYR A 91 13.09 16.10 -10.96
CA TYR A 91 12.11 15.89 -9.88
C TYR A 91 11.57 14.45 -9.79
N ASP A 92 11.83 13.82 -8.63
CA ASP A 92 11.58 12.41 -8.29
C ASP A 92 12.42 11.39 -9.06
N ALA A 93 13.61 11.07 -8.53
CA ALA A 93 14.33 9.91 -9.03
C ALA A 93 13.57 8.62 -8.66
N ILE A 94 13.03 7.92 -9.65
CA ILE A 94 12.27 6.69 -9.45
C ILE A 94 13.07 5.50 -9.97
N LYS A 95 13.34 4.53 -9.09
CA LYS A 95 14.00 3.26 -9.47
C LYS A 95 13.20 2.06 -8.97
N TYR A 96 13.24 0.96 -9.72
CA TYR A 96 12.53 -0.28 -9.40
C TYR A 96 13.49 -1.45 -9.19
N PHE A 97 13.17 -2.31 -8.23
CA PHE A 97 13.97 -3.47 -7.83
C PHE A 97 13.10 -4.72 -7.64
N GLY A 98 13.72 -5.90 -7.77
CA GLY A 98 13.03 -7.18 -7.60
C GLY A 98 12.75 -7.54 -6.14
N THR A 99 13.62 -7.12 -5.21
CA THR A 99 13.47 -7.37 -3.77
C THR A 99 13.82 -6.12 -2.95
N LEU A 100 13.41 -6.11 -1.67
CA LEU A 100 13.73 -5.02 -0.75
C LEU A 100 15.23 -4.94 -0.48
N GLU A 101 15.88 -6.09 -0.31
CA GLU A 101 17.30 -6.19 -0.01
C GLU A 101 18.13 -5.55 -1.14
N VAL A 102 17.81 -5.87 -2.40
CA VAL A 102 18.51 -5.27 -3.55
C VAL A 102 18.28 -3.75 -3.63
N ALA A 103 17.10 -3.27 -3.22
CA ALA A 103 16.83 -1.84 -3.15
C ALA A 103 17.67 -1.15 -2.06
N LEU A 104 17.77 -1.77 -0.87
CA LEU A 104 18.55 -1.25 0.26
C LEU A 104 20.06 -1.25 -0.04
N THR A 105 20.61 -2.35 -0.56
CA THR A 105 22.01 -2.42 -0.98
C THR A 105 22.32 -1.35 -2.03
N TRP A 106 21.43 -1.15 -3.00
CA TRP A 106 21.65 -0.12 -4.00
C TRP A 106 21.65 1.29 -3.40
N ILE A 107 20.76 1.57 -2.44
CA ILE A 107 20.72 2.86 -1.74
C ILE A 107 22.04 3.10 -1.00
N GLU A 108 22.48 2.15 -0.18
CA GLU A 108 23.73 2.24 0.59
C GLU A 108 24.96 2.47 -0.30
N GLU A 109 25.05 1.77 -1.44
CA GLU A 109 26.21 1.87 -2.34
C GLU A 109 26.23 3.16 -3.19
N ASN A 110 25.08 3.82 -3.38
CA ASN A 110 24.94 4.86 -4.42
C ASN A 110 24.43 6.20 -3.90
N ILE A 111 23.96 6.26 -2.66
CA ILE A 111 23.31 7.43 -2.10
C ILE A 111 23.97 7.77 -0.77
N ASP A 112 24.39 9.02 -0.65
CA ASP A 112 24.86 9.64 0.58
C ASP A 112 23.88 10.79 0.89
N PRO A 113 22.80 10.51 1.63
CA PRO A 113 21.71 11.47 1.82
C PRO A 113 22.05 12.50 2.89
N ASP A 114 21.53 13.71 2.73
CA ASP A 114 21.61 14.74 3.75
C ASP A 114 20.55 14.52 4.85
N CYS A 115 21.00 14.50 6.10
CA CYS A 115 20.14 14.29 7.26
C CYS A 115 19.25 15.50 7.61
N GLU A 116 19.48 16.66 7.00
CA GLU A 116 18.63 17.85 7.11
C GLU A 116 17.45 17.77 6.14
N ASP A 117 17.74 17.72 4.83
CA ASP A 117 16.75 18.00 3.78
C ASP A 117 16.28 16.79 2.95
N ASP A 118 16.98 15.65 3.00
CA ASP A 118 16.65 14.52 2.11
C ASP A 118 15.63 13.54 2.72
N ARG A 119 14.87 12.90 1.85
CA ARG A 119 13.94 11.82 2.15
C ARG A 119 13.97 10.76 1.07
N ILE A 120 14.01 9.50 1.50
CA ILE A 120 14.02 8.33 0.64
C ILE A 120 12.87 7.42 1.08
N ILE A 121 12.05 6.95 0.16
CA ILE A 121 10.93 6.06 0.47
C ILE A 121 10.98 4.86 -0.45
N ILE A 122 10.88 3.66 0.13
CA ILE A 122 10.71 2.41 -0.62
C ILE A 122 9.26 1.95 -0.49
N TYR A 123 8.62 1.74 -1.64
CA TYR A 123 7.28 1.20 -1.73
C TYR A 123 7.29 -0.22 -2.27
N GLU A 124 6.50 -1.10 -1.65
CA GLU A 124 6.01 -2.30 -2.33
C GLU A 124 4.98 -1.90 -3.37
N VAL A 125 5.16 -2.37 -4.61
CA VAL A 125 4.22 -2.16 -5.70
C VAL A 125 3.50 -3.47 -6.01
N PHE A 126 2.20 -3.47 -5.76
CA PHE A 126 1.34 -4.63 -5.98
C PHE A 126 0.92 -4.72 -7.44
N SER A 127 0.48 -5.90 -7.88
CA SER A 127 -0.03 -6.11 -9.24
C SER A 127 -1.25 -5.26 -9.58
N SER A 128 -1.98 -4.80 -8.56
CA SER A 128 -3.10 -3.86 -8.69
C SER A 128 -2.66 -2.41 -8.96
N GLY A 129 -1.36 -2.10 -8.89
CA GLY A 129 -0.83 -0.74 -8.99
C GLY A 129 -0.81 0.04 -7.68
N HIS A 130 -1.45 -0.49 -6.63
CA HIS A 130 -1.36 0.06 -5.28
C HIS A 130 0.08 0.02 -4.79
N ARG A 131 0.40 0.95 -3.89
CA ARG A 131 1.73 1.09 -3.29
C ARG A 131 1.61 1.21 -1.79
N LYS A 132 2.49 0.53 -1.08
CA LYS A 132 2.59 0.60 0.37
C LYS A 132 4.04 0.95 0.73
N PRO A 133 4.30 2.05 1.47
CA PRO A 133 5.64 2.30 1.97
C PRO A 133 6.02 1.19 2.95
N VAL A 134 7.26 0.71 2.85
CA VAL A 134 7.78 -0.39 3.70
C VAL A 134 9.10 -0.05 4.36
N TRP A 135 9.74 1.02 3.92
CA TRP A 135 10.98 1.55 4.47
C TRP A 135 11.07 3.02 4.10
N HIS A 136 11.64 3.84 4.99
CA HIS A 136 11.98 5.21 4.65
C HIS A 136 13.20 5.71 5.41
N PHE A 137 13.84 6.72 4.84
CA PHE A 137 14.72 7.65 5.51
C PHE A 137 14.08 9.03 5.39
N SER A 138 13.96 9.77 6.48
CA SER A 138 13.46 11.14 6.49
C SER A 138 14.43 12.02 7.30
N GLY A 139 15.03 13.03 6.68
CA GLY A 139 15.81 14.06 7.37
C GLY A 139 14.95 14.89 8.32
N TRP A 140 15.58 15.73 9.15
CA TRP A 140 14.88 16.39 10.27
C TRP A 140 13.83 17.43 9.84
N HIS A 141 13.86 17.91 8.60
CA HIS A 141 12.81 18.77 8.04
C HIS A 141 11.56 18.00 7.57
N TRP A 142 11.59 16.66 7.61
CA TRP A 142 10.47 15.80 7.24
C TRP A 142 9.75 15.20 8.47
N GLY A 143 8.54 14.72 8.26
CA GLY A 143 7.83 13.91 9.25
C GLY A 143 8.58 12.59 9.52
N PHE A 144 8.88 12.32 10.79
CA PHE A 144 9.68 11.17 11.21
C PHE A 144 8.94 9.84 11.21
N SER A 145 7.63 9.84 11.42
CA SER A 145 6.85 8.60 11.57
C SER A 145 5.71 8.47 10.58
N GLU A 146 5.33 9.52 9.85
CA GLU A 146 4.23 9.46 8.89
C GLU A 146 4.73 9.56 7.44
N VAL A 147 4.54 8.48 6.69
CA VAL A 147 4.85 8.39 5.26
C VAL A 147 3.58 8.05 4.49
N ASP A 148 3.05 9.00 3.72
CA ASP A 148 1.84 8.85 2.93
C ASP A 148 0.63 8.29 3.71
N GLY A 149 0.48 8.72 4.97
CA GLY A 149 -0.60 8.25 5.86
C GLY A 149 -0.36 6.88 6.48
N TYR A 150 0.86 6.35 6.41
CA TYR A 150 1.30 5.16 7.11
C TYR A 150 2.26 5.54 8.25
N ASP A 151 2.04 4.95 9.42
CA ASP A 151 2.92 5.08 10.57
C ASP A 151 4.05 4.03 10.43
N ILE A 152 5.24 4.47 10.06
CA ILE A 152 6.41 3.64 9.79
C ILE A 152 7.61 4.30 10.47
N GLU A 153 8.43 3.50 11.13
CA GLU A 153 9.66 3.99 11.76
C GLU A 153 10.79 4.19 10.73
N GLN A 154 11.73 5.07 11.06
CA GLN A 154 12.95 5.29 10.29
C GLN A 154 13.66 3.96 10.02
N GLY A 155 14.03 3.73 8.77
CA GLY A 155 14.55 2.47 8.31
C GLY A 155 16.02 2.23 8.68
N CYS A 156 16.34 0.98 9.02
CA CYS A 156 17.72 0.48 9.11
C CYS A 156 18.16 -0.07 7.74
N LEU A 157 19.45 0.03 7.43
CA LEU A 157 20.06 -0.74 6.35
C LEU A 157 20.26 -2.20 6.80
N LEU A 158 20.58 -3.10 5.86
CA LEU A 158 20.48 -4.55 6.06
C LEU A 158 21.32 -5.09 7.24
N ASP A 159 22.50 -4.53 7.45
CA ASP A 159 23.47 -4.98 8.47
C ASP A 159 23.67 -3.94 9.59
N HIS A 160 22.75 -2.98 9.71
CA HIS A 160 22.86 -1.85 10.62
C HIS A 160 22.00 -2.06 11.87
N ASP A 161 22.53 -1.69 13.04
CA ASP A 161 21.88 -1.86 14.34
C ASP A 161 21.05 -0.62 14.76
N LYS A 162 21.23 0.50 14.08
CA LYS A 162 20.47 1.73 14.22
C LYS A 162 19.81 2.10 12.89
N CYS A 163 18.80 2.97 12.96
CA CYS A 163 18.24 3.54 11.74
C CYS A 163 19.28 4.44 11.07
N TRP A 164 19.22 4.53 9.75
CA TRP A 164 20.25 5.22 8.98
C TRP A 164 20.34 6.71 9.31
N TYR A 165 19.21 7.36 9.63
CA TYR A 165 19.19 8.71 10.18
C TYR A 165 19.98 8.83 11.49
N GLY A 166 19.81 7.88 12.41
CA GLY A 166 20.50 7.89 13.69
C GLY A 166 22.01 7.80 13.55
N GLU A 167 22.50 7.04 12.56
CA GLU A 167 23.93 6.93 12.28
C GLU A 167 24.48 8.21 11.65
N LEU A 168 23.80 8.78 10.65
CA LEU A 168 24.24 10.02 10.01
C LEU A 168 24.29 11.20 10.99
N MET A 169 23.41 11.22 11.99
CA MET A 169 23.43 12.22 13.06
C MET A 169 24.58 12.04 14.06
N GLU A 170 25.20 10.86 14.18
CA GLU A 170 26.39 10.67 15.02
C GLU A 170 27.64 11.28 14.40
N ASP A 171 27.66 11.39 13.07
CA ASP A 171 28.75 11.95 12.29
C ASP A 171 28.63 13.48 12.04
N TYR A 172 27.50 14.09 12.41
CA TYR A 172 27.16 15.52 12.21
C TYR A 172 27.49 16.40 13.43
#